data_AF-A0A2D6PQQ5-F1
#
_entry.id   AF-A0A2D6PQQ5-F1
#
_cell.length_a   1.000
_cell.length_b   1.000
_cell.length_c   1.000
_cell.angle_alpha   90.00
_cell.angle_beta   90.00
_cell.angle_gamma   90.00
#
_symmetry.space_group_name_H-M   'P 1'
#
loop_
_entity.id
_entity.type
_entity.pdbx_description
1 polymer ?
#
loop_
_entity_poly.entity_id
_entity_poly.type
_entity_poly.pdbx_seq_one_letter_code
_entity_poly.pdbx_strand_id
1 'polypeptide(L)'
;MTRSVKIVGGLILVLLVCGWSPAQGRHVMVLAPSQSSFTFSGQVTLPPLPSSNIVGQPNNQFSVVGTMDADLVVNAGTVTSAQLVPGGIAQTVPDLMAIVPNPLPFLPPLGTLNIVGVTLEFVSTDLAGVPTSFPVVNGTFSTMVVGRVLTGTAMVTALGMTQTINLAGTSAPPQVVTGALTSTPTGFVINTPVSASFTFMDPATGATGSLTLTGTLVADYQPLNSDVQTISVATGGVQTFRLSTGGPFGNDAYALLVSSSGTLPGINLGGGFVLPLNPDATFLYSIQNANLPPLGNTIGTLDGLGRAVATITIPPLPVAAAGVGFDFAYATVNPGLGTIGLVSNAFPLLLVP
;
A
#
# COMPACT_ATOMS: atom_id res chain seq x y z
N MET A 1 8.91 43.96 62.52
CA MET A 1 8.06 43.89 61.31
C MET A 1 8.68 42.88 60.36
N THR A 2 8.18 41.65 60.44
CA THR A 2 8.72 40.48 59.72
C THR A 2 7.52 39.84 59.04
N ARG A 3 7.38 40.01 57.73
CA ARG A 3 6.37 39.32 56.93
C ARG A 3 7.04 38.21 56.15
N SER A 4 6.97 36.99 56.70
CA SER A 4 7.22 35.76 55.95
C SER A 4 6.06 35.54 54.97
N VAL A 5 6.34 35.64 53.68
CA VAL A 5 5.44 35.17 52.63
C VAL A 5 5.76 33.69 52.39
N LYS A 6 4.91 32.82 52.94
CA LYS A 6 4.84 31.40 52.58
C LYS A 6 3.95 31.28 51.34
N ILE A 7 4.53 31.11 50.16
CA ILE A 7 3.86 30.49 49.01
C ILE A 7 4.88 29.60 48.30
N VAL A 8 5.16 28.44 48.91
CA VAL A 8 5.84 27.31 48.26
C VAL A 8 5.01 26.09 48.63
N GLY A 9 4.24 25.58 47.67
CA GLY A 9 3.39 24.40 47.89
C GLY A 9 2.09 24.46 47.12
N GLY A 10 2.18 24.33 45.78
CA GLY A 10 0.98 24.26 44.95
C GLY A 10 1.23 24.21 43.44
N LEU A 11 2.41 23.76 43.00
CA LEU A 11 2.72 23.64 41.57
C LEU A 11 3.59 22.41 41.26
N ILE A 12 3.35 21.30 41.95
CA ILE A 12 4.00 20.00 41.69
C ILE A 12 2.93 18.93 41.94
N LEU A 13 2.02 18.70 40.98
CA LEU A 13 1.38 17.41 40.67
C LEU A 13 0.30 17.52 39.57
N VAL A 14 0.52 18.32 38.52
CA VAL A 14 -0.24 18.21 37.26
C VAL A 14 0.76 18.05 36.11
N LEU A 15 1.80 17.24 36.35
CA LEU A 15 2.58 16.67 35.25
C LEU A 15 1.83 15.42 34.81
N LEU A 16 0.96 15.65 33.82
CA LEU A 16 0.71 14.77 32.71
C LEU A 16 0.76 13.26 33.04
N VAL A 17 -0.32 12.74 33.62
CA VAL A 17 -0.82 11.43 33.19
C VAL A 17 -1.64 11.65 31.91
N CYS A 18 -1.03 12.31 30.92
CA CYS A 18 -1.46 12.10 29.54
C CYS A 18 -0.95 10.70 29.22
N GLY A 19 -1.73 9.69 29.63
CA GLY A 19 -1.48 8.33 29.17
C GLY A 19 -1.32 8.40 27.66
N TRP A 20 -0.25 7.80 27.15
CA TRP A 20 0.01 7.71 25.72
C TRP A 20 -1.23 7.05 25.11
N SER A 21 -2.13 7.86 24.54
CA SER A 21 -3.22 7.31 23.75
C SER A 21 -2.52 6.52 22.65
N PRO A 22 -2.83 5.21 22.48
CA PRO A 22 -2.18 4.43 21.44
C PRO A 22 -2.49 5.12 20.10
N ALA A 23 -1.46 5.77 19.54
CA ALA A 23 -1.63 6.62 18.39
C ALA A 23 -1.98 5.74 17.19
N GLN A 24 -3.21 5.85 16.70
CA GLN A 24 -3.62 5.25 15.44
C GLN A 24 -2.83 5.93 14.32
N GLY A 25 -2.01 5.17 13.60
CA GLY A 25 -1.22 5.66 12.46
C GLY A 25 -1.72 5.05 11.17
N ARG A 26 -1.81 5.84 10.10
CA ARG A 26 -2.03 5.31 8.74
C ARG A 26 -0.74 4.69 8.22
N HIS A 27 -0.86 3.47 7.73
CA HIS A 27 0.20 2.70 7.11
C HIS A 27 -0.16 2.40 5.67
N VAL A 28 0.75 2.72 4.75
CA VAL A 28 0.65 2.31 3.35
C VAL A 28 1.30 0.93 3.23
N MET A 29 0.53 -0.06 2.81
CA MET A 29 1.00 -1.41 2.57
C MET A 29 1.05 -1.67 1.06
N VAL A 30 2.13 -2.27 0.59
CA VAL A 30 2.36 -2.59 -0.82
C VAL A 30 1.85 -4.00 -1.10
N LEU A 31 0.98 -4.15 -2.09
CA LEU A 31 0.44 -5.47 -2.48
C LEU A 31 1.56 -6.32 -3.10
N ALA A 32 1.74 -7.53 -2.58
CA ALA A 32 2.70 -8.52 -3.07
C ALA A 32 2.07 -9.31 -4.23
N PRO A 33 2.43 -9.06 -5.51
CA PRO A 33 1.65 -9.58 -6.65
C PRO A 33 1.75 -11.10 -6.81
N SER A 34 2.88 -11.68 -6.41
CA SER A 34 3.12 -13.13 -6.43
C SER A 34 2.30 -13.89 -5.38
N GLN A 35 1.81 -13.19 -4.35
CA GLN A 35 0.99 -13.75 -3.27
C GLN A 35 -0.47 -13.32 -3.38
N SER A 36 -0.73 -12.19 -4.04
CA SER A 36 -2.06 -11.63 -4.25
C SER A 36 -2.71 -12.19 -5.52
N SER A 37 -3.00 -13.49 -5.49
CA SER A 37 -3.62 -14.23 -6.59
C SER A 37 -5.15 -14.22 -6.50
N PHE A 38 -5.79 -13.99 -7.63
CA PHE A 38 -7.22 -13.87 -7.77
C PHE A 38 -7.73 -14.74 -8.91
N THR A 39 -9.01 -15.09 -8.80
CA THR A 39 -9.82 -15.63 -9.88
C THR A 39 -11.01 -14.73 -10.14
N PHE A 40 -11.47 -14.67 -11.38
CA PHE A 40 -12.77 -14.07 -11.68
C PHE A 40 -13.76 -15.11 -12.20
N SER A 41 -15.04 -14.82 -11.98
CA SER A 41 -16.18 -15.59 -12.46
C SER A 41 -17.37 -14.66 -12.64
N GLY A 42 -18.46 -15.13 -13.22
CA GLY A 42 -19.61 -14.27 -13.44
C GLY A 42 -20.64 -14.86 -14.37
N GLN A 43 -21.70 -14.10 -14.61
CA GLN A 43 -22.75 -14.43 -15.56
C GLN A 43 -23.05 -13.22 -16.44
N VAL A 44 -23.42 -13.47 -17.69
CA VAL A 44 -23.97 -12.45 -18.59
C VAL A 44 -25.31 -12.94 -19.11
N THR A 45 -26.29 -12.04 -19.14
CA THR A 45 -27.60 -12.23 -19.76
C THR A 45 -27.66 -11.31 -20.97
N LEU A 46 -27.81 -11.91 -22.16
CA LEU A 46 -27.89 -11.20 -23.44
C LEU A 46 -29.30 -11.40 -24.01
N PRO A 47 -30.27 -10.48 -23.81
CA PRO A 47 -31.62 -10.67 -24.32
C PRO A 47 -31.64 -10.98 -25.82
N PRO A 48 -32.39 -12.00 -26.28
CA PRO A 48 -33.35 -12.84 -25.54
C PRO A 48 -32.78 -14.15 -24.96
N LEU A 49 -31.45 -14.33 -24.96
CA LEU A 49 -30.79 -15.54 -24.48
C LEU A 49 -30.83 -15.65 -22.94
N PRO A 50 -30.87 -16.89 -22.39
CA PRO A 50 -30.75 -17.11 -20.95
C PRO A 50 -29.37 -16.68 -20.42
N SER A 51 -29.27 -16.51 -19.11
CA SER A 51 -27.99 -16.22 -18.46
C SER A 51 -26.97 -17.33 -18.73
N SER A 52 -25.74 -16.92 -19.02
CA SER A 52 -24.63 -17.81 -19.32
C SER A 52 -23.42 -17.45 -18.47
N ASN A 53 -22.71 -18.44 -17.96
CA ASN A 53 -21.48 -18.22 -17.22
C ASN A 53 -20.39 -17.67 -18.17
N ILE A 54 -19.61 -16.72 -17.69
CA ILE A 54 -18.39 -16.30 -18.40
C ILE A 54 -17.26 -17.29 -18.11
N VAL A 55 -16.39 -17.51 -19.09
CA VAL A 55 -15.19 -18.35 -18.97
C VAL A 55 -13.97 -17.51 -19.29
N GLY A 56 -13.00 -17.45 -18.39
CA GLY A 56 -11.78 -16.67 -18.61
C GLY A 56 -10.94 -17.21 -19.77
N GLN A 57 -10.29 -16.32 -20.52
CA GLN A 57 -9.44 -16.63 -21.65
C GLN A 57 -8.14 -15.80 -21.56
N PRO A 58 -6.94 -16.41 -21.54
CA PRO A 58 -6.67 -17.85 -21.62
C PRO A 58 -7.05 -18.64 -20.36
N ASN A 59 -7.19 -17.97 -19.21
CA ASN A 59 -7.70 -18.54 -17.97
C ASN A 59 -8.43 -17.45 -17.17
N ASN A 60 -8.91 -17.77 -15.98
CA ASN A 60 -9.61 -16.82 -15.11
C ASN A 60 -8.74 -16.28 -13.96
N GLN A 61 -7.42 -16.44 -14.03
CA GLN A 61 -6.48 -16.04 -12.98
C GLN A 61 -5.84 -14.69 -13.29
N PHE A 62 -5.66 -13.87 -12.27
CA PHE A 62 -4.93 -12.61 -12.35
C PHE A 62 -4.29 -12.29 -11.00
N SER A 63 -3.32 -11.37 -11.00
CA SER A 63 -2.74 -10.81 -9.78
C SER A 63 -3.21 -9.37 -9.58
N VAL A 64 -3.07 -8.85 -8.38
CA VAL A 64 -3.23 -7.41 -8.12
C VAL A 64 -1.90 -6.78 -7.69
N VAL A 65 -1.68 -5.56 -8.16
CA VAL A 65 -0.50 -4.73 -7.83
C VAL A 65 -0.96 -3.39 -7.25
N GLY A 66 -0.08 -2.70 -6.53
CA GLY A 66 -0.34 -1.36 -5.99
C GLY A 66 -0.28 -1.32 -4.47
N THR A 67 -1.19 -0.60 -3.84
CA THR A 67 -1.18 -0.36 -2.39
C THR A 67 -2.53 -0.61 -1.74
N MET A 68 -2.51 -0.88 -0.45
CA MET A 68 -3.66 -0.78 0.43
C MET A 68 -3.29 0.02 1.66
N ASP A 69 -4.22 0.84 2.15
CA ASP A 69 -3.97 1.67 3.32
C ASP A 69 -4.72 1.09 4.51
N ALA A 70 -4.04 0.98 5.64
CA ALA A 70 -4.69 0.65 6.90
C ALA A 70 -4.20 1.53 8.02
N ASP A 71 -5.12 1.91 8.88
CA ASP A 71 -4.77 2.49 10.16
C ASP A 71 -4.58 1.35 11.17
N LEU A 72 -3.42 1.32 11.83
CA LEU A 72 -3.09 0.29 12.82
C LEU A 72 -2.96 0.92 14.19
N VAL A 73 -3.45 0.22 15.20
CA VAL A 73 -3.24 0.55 16.62
C VAL A 73 -2.32 -0.51 17.19
N VAL A 74 -1.10 -0.11 17.54
CA VAL A 74 -0.05 -1.00 18.05
C VAL A 74 0.16 -0.74 19.54
N ASN A 75 0.10 -1.80 20.34
CA ASN A 75 0.40 -1.78 21.77
C ASN A 75 1.51 -2.78 22.08
N ALA A 76 2.63 -2.30 22.62
CA ALA A 76 3.81 -3.10 22.94
C ALA A 76 4.26 -4.01 21.77
N GLY A 77 4.28 -3.46 20.54
CA GLY A 77 4.68 -4.18 19.34
C GLY A 77 3.63 -5.15 18.76
N THR A 78 2.46 -5.28 19.41
CA THR A 78 1.35 -6.11 18.94
C THR A 78 0.24 -5.23 18.39
N VAL A 79 -0.30 -5.56 17.21
CA VAL A 79 -1.47 -4.85 16.68
C VAL A 79 -2.72 -5.30 17.45
N THR A 80 -3.44 -4.35 18.06
CA THR A 80 -4.66 -4.63 18.85
C THR A 80 -5.94 -4.31 18.07
N SER A 81 -5.88 -3.36 17.16
CA SER A 81 -6.96 -3.06 16.22
C SER A 81 -6.40 -2.50 14.92
N ALA A 82 -7.19 -2.63 13.85
CA ALA A 82 -6.88 -2.11 12.55
C ALA A 82 -8.14 -1.56 11.88
N GLN A 83 -7.96 -0.77 10.83
CA GLN A 83 -9.01 -0.28 9.96
C GLN A 83 -8.47 -0.21 8.54
N LEU A 84 -9.15 -0.81 7.57
CA LEU A 84 -8.82 -0.61 6.16
C LEU A 84 -9.45 0.71 5.72
N VAL A 85 -8.62 1.69 5.33
CA VAL A 85 -9.06 3.06 5.05
C VAL A 85 -9.00 3.36 3.55
N PRO A 86 -9.80 4.32 3.06
CA PRO A 86 -9.72 4.75 1.66
C PRO A 86 -8.35 5.32 1.27
N GLY A 87 -7.96 5.11 0.01
CA GLY A 87 -6.73 5.65 -0.62
C GLY A 87 -5.79 4.59 -1.19
N GLY A 88 -6.02 3.31 -0.88
CA GLY A 88 -5.33 2.20 -1.53
C GLY A 88 -5.78 2.01 -2.97
N ILE A 89 -4.88 1.56 -3.84
CA ILE A 89 -5.17 1.24 -5.25
C ILE A 89 -4.66 -0.17 -5.54
N ALA A 90 -5.57 -1.10 -5.83
CA ALA A 90 -5.28 -2.46 -6.26
C ALA A 90 -5.61 -2.61 -7.75
N GLN A 91 -4.60 -2.55 -8.61
CA GLN A 91 -4.75 -2.69 -10.06
C GLN A 91 -4.66 -4.16 -10.48
N THR A 92 -5.54 -4.59 -11.37
CA THR A 92 -5.51 -5.95 -11.95
C THR A 92 -4.38 -6.09 -12.98
N VAL A 93 -3.62 -7.18 -12.89
CA VAL A 93 -2.57 -7.53 -13.86
C VAL A 93 -2.64 -9.04 -14.17
N PRO A 94 -2.89 -9.46 -15.42
CA PRO A 94 -3.24 -8.63 -16.58
C PRO A 94 -4.69 -8.09 -16.50
N ASP A 95 -5.11 -7.39 -17.56
CA ASP A 95 -6.53 -7.12 -17.81
C ASP A 95 -7.34 -8.43 -17.91
N LEU A 96 -8.64 -8.37 -17.60
CA LEU A 96 -9.48 -9.57 -17.52
C LEU A 96 -10.18 -9.79 -18.85
N MET A 97 -9.98 -10.96 -19.46
CA MET A 97 -10.67 -11.34 -20.69
C MET A 97 -11.47 -12.61 -20.48
N ALA A 98 -12.73 -12.60 -20.90
CA ALA A 98 -13.64 -13.72 -20.80
C ALA A 98 -14.45 -13.91 -22.08
N ILE A 99 -14.99 -15.10 -22.26
CA ILE A 99 -15.94 -15.42 -23.32
C ILE A 99 -17.25 -15.91 -22.73
N VAL A 100 -18.31 -15.76 -23.51
CA VAL A 100 -19.60 -16.42 -23.27
C VAL A 100 -19.65 -17.65 -24.18
N PRO A 101 -19.48 -18.87 -23.64
CA PRO A 101 -19.47 -20.08 -24.47
C PRO A 101 -20.76 -20.25 -25.25
N ASN A 102 -20.67 -20.82 -26.44
CA ASN A 102 -21.84 -21.23 -27.19
C ASN A 102 -22.36 -22.58 -26.62
N PRO A 103 -23.67 -22.73 -26.36
CA PRO A 103 -24.24 -24.02 -25.98
C PRO A 103 -23.95 -25.13 -26.99
N LEU A 104 -23.69 -24.78 -28.26
CA LEU A 104 -23.24 -25.68 -29.31
C LEU A 104 -21.71 -25.55 -29.47
N PRO A 105 -20.89 -26.53 -29.01
CA PRO A 105 -19.43 -26.38 -28.91
C PRO A 105 -18.68 -26.13 -30.21
N PHE A 106 -19.29 -26.43 -31.36
CA PHE A 106 -18.69 -26.23 -32.69
C PHE A 106 -18.94 -24.81 -33.25
N LEU A 107 -19.78 -24.01 -32.60
CA LEU A 107 -20.02 -22.63 -32.99
C LEU A 107 -19.07 -21.69 -32.24
N PRO A 108 -18.72 -20.53 -32.83
CA PRO A 108 -17.96 -19.50 -32.13
C PRO A 108 -18.66 -19.04 -30.83
N PRO A 109 -17.90 -18.49 -29.86
CA PRO A 109 -18.48 -17.89 -28.65
C PRO A 109 -19.58 -16.88 -28.96
N LEU A 110 -20.60 -16.82 -28.09
CA LEU A 110 -21.73 -15.88 -28.23
C LEU A 110 -21.30 -14.43 -28.02
N GLY A 111 -20.23 -14.24 -27.25
CA GLY A 111 -19.64 -12.95 -27.04
C GLY A 111 -18.31 -13.02 -26.30
N THR A 112 -17.65 -11.87 -26.23
CA THR A 112 -16.41 -11.64 -25.48
C THR A 112 -16.64 -10.51 -24.49
N LEU A 113 -16.02 -10.61 -23.33
CA LEU A 113 -15.97 -9.59 -22.29
C LEU A 113 -14.50 -9.25 -22.05
N ASN A 114 -14.11 -8.01 -22.33
CA ASN A 114 -12.76 -7.53 -22.04
C ASN A 114 -12.86 -6.39 -21.03
N ILE A 115 -12.28 -6.58 -19.85
CA ILE A 115 -12.31 -5.63 -18.75
C ILE A 115 -10.90 -5.07 -18.58
N VAL A 116 -10.74 -3.79 -18.93
CA VAL A 116 -9.44 -3.13 -19.05
C VAL A 116 -9.29 -2.04 -18.00
N GLY A 117 -8.08 -1.92 -17.44
CA GLY A 117 -7.69 -0.80 -16.57
C GLY A 117 -8.45 -0.78 -15.24
N VAL A 118 -8.78 -1.95 -14.70
CA VAL A 118 -9.49 -2.05 -13.43
C VAL A 118 -8.55 -1.73 -12.28
N THR A 119 -8.97 -0.75 -11.47
CA THR A 119 -8.37 -0.47 -10.18
C THR A 119 -9.44 -0.60 -9.10
N LEU A 120 -9.08 -1.23 -8.00
CA LEU A 120 -9.96 -1.57 -6.89
C LEU A 120 -9.50 -0.88 -5.61
N GLU A 121 -10.46 -0.56 -4.75
CA GLU A 121 -10.24 -0.12 -3.37
C GLU A 121 -11.00 -1.05 -2.42
N PHE A 122 -10.38 -1.44 -1.30
CA PHE A 122 -11.01 -2.25 -0.27
C PHE A 122 -11.01 -1.49 1.05
N VAL A 123 -12.19 -1.28 1.63
CA VAL A 123 -12.39 -0.49 2.86
C VAL A 123 -13.16 -1.32 3.87
N SER A 124 -12.78 -1.24 5.15
CA SER A 124 -13.55 -1.87 6.22
C SER A 124 -14.69 -0.96 6.63
N THR A 125 -15.91 -1.45 6.58
CA THR A 125 -17.11 -0.64 6.85
C THR A 125 -18.07 -1.36 7.78
N ASP A 126 -19.02 -0.67 8.40
CA ASP A 126 -20.22 -1.31 8.94
C ASP A 126 -21.24 -1.62 7.83
N LEU A 127 -22.42 -2.11 8.24
CA LEU A 127 -23.55 -2.38 7.33
C LEU A 127 -24.13 -1.11 6.69
N ALA A 128 -23.89 0.07 7.27
CA ALA A 128 -24.26 1.36 6.70
C ALA A 128 -23.18 1.93 5.75
N GLY A 129 -22.08 1.20 5.54
CA GLY A 129 -20.96 1.64 4.71
C GLY A 129 -20.05 2.68 5.38
N VAL A 130 -20.19 2.89 6.69
CA VAL A 130 -19.34 3.80 7.47
C VAL A 130 -18.02 3.10 7.79
N PRO A 131 -16.85 3.72 7.55
CA PRO A 131 -15.57 3.10 7.88
C PRO A 131 -15.47 2.74 9.36
N THR A 132 -15.10 1.49 9.68
CA THR A 132 -15.00 0.99 11.05
C THR A 132 -13.67 0.31 11.33
N SER A 133 -13.16 0.51 12.54
CA SER A 133 -12.04 -0.27 13.07
C SER A 133 -12.54 -1.62 13.58
N PHE A 134 -11.63 -2.60 13.56
CA PHE A 134 -11.89 -3.97 13.96
C PHE A 134 -10.77 -4.48 14.88
N PRO A 135 -11.08 -5.35 15.85
CA PRO A 135 -10.08 -5.90 16.75
C PRO A 135 -9.17 -6.90 16.01
N VAL A 136 -7.91 -6.94 16.42
CA VAL A 136 -6.94 -7.95 15.99
C VAL A 136 -6.59 -8.79 17.21
N VAL A 137 -6.91 -10.08 17.17
CA VAL A 137 -6.70 -11.01 18.29
C VAL A 137 -5.78 -12.12 17.81
N ASN A 138 -4.61 -12.25 18.45
CA ASN A 138 -3.57 -13.22 18.07
C ASN A 138 -3.20 -13.17 16.58
N GLY A 139 -3.11 -11.96 16.03
CA GLY A 139 -2.79 -11.73 14.61
C GLY A 139 -3.90 -12.12 13.64
N THR A 140 -5.12 -12.39 14.10
CA THR A 140 -6.29 -12.67 13.26
C THR A 140 -7.33 -11.56 13.43
N PHE A 141 -8.09 -11.27 12.38
CA PHE A 141 -9.18 -10.30 12.43
C PHE A 141 -10.40 -10.80 11.67
N SER A 142 -11.57 -10.25 12.02
CA SER A 142 -12.80 -10.39 11.24
C SER A 142 -13.46 -9.03 11.11
N THR A 143 -13.81 -8.64 9.88
CA THR A 143 -14.41 -7.34 9.61
C THR A 143 -15.28 -7.39 8.35
N MET A 144 -16.16 -6.42 8.20
CA MET A 144 -16.95 -6.22 7.00
C MET A 144 -16.13 -5.39 6.01
N VAL A 145 -15.96 -5.87 4.77
CA VAL A 145 -15.19 -5.21 3.72
C VAL A 145 -16.08 -4.91 2.52
N VAL A 146 -15.92 -3.72 1.94
CA VAL A 146 -16.51 -3.33 0.66
C VAL A 146 -15.41 -3.16 -0.37
N GLY A 147 -15.55 -3.82 -1.52
CA GLY A 147 -14.72 -3.59 -2.70
C GLY A 147 -15.36 -2.54 -3.61
N ARG A 148 -14.59 -1.56 -4.08
CA ARG A 148 -15.03 -0.51 -5.00
C ARG A 148 -14.17 -0.51 -6.25
N VAL A 149 -14.78 -0.29 -7.41
CA VAL A 149 -14.05 -0.05 -8.65
C VAL A 149 -13.78 1.45 -8.78
N LEU A 150 -12.51 1.85 -8.71
CA LEU A 150 -12.11 3.25 -8.87
C LEU A 150 -12.06 3.65 -10.35
N THR A 151 -11.46 2.80 -11.18
CA THR A 151 -11.40 2.94 -12.64
C THR A 151 -11.63 1.59 -13.30
N GLY A 152 -12.05 1.59 -14.56
CA GLY A 152 -12.15 0.38 -15.38
C GLY A 152 -13.25 0.48 -16.41
N THR A 153 -13.09 -0.23 -17.51
CA THR A 153 -14.11 -0.33 -18.56
C THR A 153 -14.34 -1.79 -18.94
N ALA A 154 -15.60 -2.19 -19.09
CA ALA A 154 -15.98 -3.49 -19.62
C ALA A 154 -16.43 -3.32 -21.07
N MET A 155 -15.72 -3.95 -22.00
CA MET A 155 -16.10 -4.06 -23.40
C MET A 155 -16.81 -5.40 -23.62
N VAL A 156 -18.12 -5.35 -23.81
CA VAL A 156 -18.95 -6.52 -24.10
C VAL A 156 -19.20 -6.55 -25.60
N THR A 157 -18.69 -7.57 -26.29
CA THR A 157 -19.00 -7.82 -27.70
C THR A 157 -19.93 -9.00 -27.81
N ALA A 158 -21.15 -8.79 -28.31
CA ALA A 158 -22.13 -9.84 -28.53
C ALA A 158 -22.78 -9.64 -29.90
N LEU A 159 -22.94 -10.73 -30.67
CA LEU A 159 -23.60 -10.71 -31.99
C LEU A 159 -23.00 -9.66 -32.96
N GLY A 160 -21.69 -9.39 -32.87
CA GLY A 160 -20.99 -8.41 -33.71
C GLY A 160 -21.10 -6.95 -33.26
N MET A 161 -21.79 -6.67 -32.16
CA MET A 161 -21.89 -5.33 -31.56
C MET A 161 -21.01 -5.25 -30.31
N THR A 162 -20.15 -4.24 -30.23
CA THR A 162 -19.34 -3.95 -29.04
C THR A 162 -19.94 -2.79 -28.26
N GLN A 163 -20.11 -2.98 -26.96
CA GLN A 163 -20.57 -1.97 -26.01
C GLN A 163 -19.50 -1.73 -24.95
N THR A 164 -19.34 -0.47 -24.55
CA THR A 164 -18.39 -0.07 -23.50
C THR A 164 -19.17 0.39 -22.29
N ILE A 165 -18.98 -0.31 -21.17
CA ILE A 165 -19.60 -0.02 -19.88
C ILE A 165 -18.52 0.55 -18.95
N ASN A 166 -18.77 1.73 -18.40
CA ASN A 166 -17.90 2.30 -17.37
C ASN A 166 -18.16 1.58 -16.03
N LEU A 167 -17.10 1.02 -15.42
CA LEU A 167 -17.21 0.32 -14.14
C LEU A 167 -16.90 1.25 -12.94
N ALA A 168 -16.34 2.43 -13.18
CA ALA A 168 -15.95 3.36 -12.11
C ALA A 168 -17.14 3.75 -11.21
N GLY A 169 -16.91 3.72 -9.90
CA GLY A 169 -17.92 4.02 -8.88
C GLY A 169 -18.81 2.84 -8.49
N THR A 170 -18.72 1.70 -9.18
CA THR A 170 -19.44 0.49 -8.77
C THR A 170 -18.86 -0.07 -7.46
N SER A 171 -19.72 -0.58 -6.59
CA SER A 171 -19.34 -1.15 -5.30
C SER A 171 -19.97 -2.52 -5.12
N ALA A 172 -19.19 -3.47 -4.61
CA ALA A 172 -19.72 -4.76 -4.19
C ALA A 172 -20.51 -4.62 -2.88
N PRO A 173 -21.50 -5.48 -2.61
CA PRO A 173 -22.14 -5.55 -1.30
C PRO A 173 -21.09 -5.83 -0.19
N PRO A 174 -21.26 -5.26 1.02
CA PRO A 174 -20.38 -5.54 2.15
C PRO A 174 -20.30 -7.05 2.45
N GLN A 175 -19.10 -7.58 2.69
CA GLN A 175 -18.89 -9.00 3.03
C GLN A 175 -18.06 -9.15 4.29
N VAL A 176 -18.38 -10.16 5.11
CA VAL A 176 -17.53 -10.55 6.25
C VAL A 176 -16.26 -11.20 5.70
N VAL A 177 -15.12 -10.64 6.06
CA VAL A 177 -13.79 -11.16 5.75
C VAL A 177 -13.09 -11.53 7.04
N THR A 178 -12.50 -12.71 7.07
CA THR A 178 -11.60 -13.15 8.14
C THR A 178 -10.19 -13.28 7.58
N GLY A 179 -9.26 -12.49 8.11
CA GLY A 179 -7.89 -12.41 7.63
C GLY A 179 -6.87 -12.52 8.76
N ALA A 180 -5.61 -12.34 8.39
CA ALA A 180 -4.48 -12.32 9.32
C ALA A 180 -3.68 -11.01 9.17
N LEU A 181 -3.19 -10.50 10.28
CA LEU A 181 -2.27 -9.37 10.36
C LEU A 181 -1.11 -9.79 11.26
N THR A 182 0.05 -10.03 10.65
CA THR A 182 1.23 -10.56 11.33
C THR A 182 2.30 -9.49 11.43
N SER A 183 2.89 -9.30 12.61
CA SER A 183 4.08 -8.48 12.78
C SER A 183 5.32 -9.24 12.27
N THR A 184 6.16 -8.54 11.54
CA THR A 184 7.46 -9.02 11.06
C THR A 184 8.56 -8.15 11.67
N PRO A 185 9.83 -8.58 11.64
CA PRO A 185 10.94 -7.73 12.10
C PRO A 185 11.01 -6.37 11.40
N THR A 186 10.51 -6.26 10.17
CA THR A 186 10.60 -5.07 9.33
C THR A 186 9.28 -4.32 9.17
N GLY A 187 8.18 -4.79 9.79
CA GLY A 187 6.87 -4.18 9.61
C GLY A 187 5.68 -5.10 9.90
N PHE A 188 4.66 -5.04 9.05
CA PHE A 188 3.42 -5.81 9.16
C PHE A 188 3.08 -6.44 7.81
N VAL A 189 2.53 -7.65 7.84
CA VAL A 189 1.95 -8.30 6.67
C VAL A 189 0.46 -8.47 6.94
N ILE A 190 -0.38 -8.01 6.03
CA ILE A 190 -1.82 -8.27 6.07
C ILE A 190 -2.20 -9.26 4.97
N ASN A 191 -3.00 -10.26 5.34
CA ASN A 191 -3.58 -11.26 4.46
C ASN A 191 -5.11 -11.17 4.59
N THR A 192 -5.77 -10.74 3.52
CA THR A 192 -7.20 -10.44 3.49
C THR A 192 -7.87 -11.21 2.36
N PRO A 193 -8.47 -12.39 2.62
CA PRO A 193 -9.28 -13.10 1.64
C PRO A 193 -10.51 -12.28 1.27
N VAL A 194 -10.70 -11.97 -0.01
CA VAL A 194 -11.80 -11.13 -0.49
C VAL A 194 -12.60 -11.86 -1.56
N SER A 195 -13.91 -11.64 -1.53
CA SER A 195 -14.85 -11.99 -2.61
C SER A 195 -15.68 -10.75 -2.88
N ALA A 196 -15.62 -10.22 -4.10
CA ALA A 196 -16.31 -8.99 -4.48
C ALA A 196 -17.13 -9.23 -5.74
N SER A 197 -18.45 -9.09 -5.64
CA SER A 197 -19.37 -9.27 -6.76
C SER A 197 -19.91 -7.92 -7.22
N PHE A 198 -19.63 -7.57 -8.46
CA PHE A 198 -20.07 -6.36 -9.14
C PHE A 198 -21.14 -6.73 -10.15
N THR A 199 -22.21 -5.94 -10.22
CA THR A 199 -23.22 -6.08 -11.26
C THR A 199 -23.12 -4.92 -12.24
N PHE A 200 -23.39 -5.20 -13.51
CA PHE A 200 -23.45 -4.18 -14.55
C PHE A 200 -24.69 -4.39 -15.42
N MET A 201 -25.20 -3.30 -15.96
CA MET A 201 -26.35 -3.27 -16.85
C MET A 201 -26.06 -2.32 -18.00
N ASP A 202 -26.29 -2.77 -19.22
CA ASP A 202 -26.28 -1.94 -20.42
C ASP A 202 -27.71 -1.42 -20.69
N PRO A 203 -27.95 -0.11 -20.57
CA PRO A 203 -29.27 0.46 -20.83
C PRO A 203 -29.69 0.40 -22.31
N ALA A 204 -28.74 0.28 -23.26
CA ALA A 204 -29.05 0.27 -24.68
C ALA A 204 -29.59 -1.09 -25.16
N THR A 205 -29.00 -2.18 -24.68
CA THR A 205 -29.36 -3.55 -25.09
C THR A 205 -30.22 -4.29 -24.06
N GLY A 206 -30.28 -3.79 -22.82
CA GLY A 206 -30.85 -4.53 -21.69
C GLY A 206 -29.98 -5.69 -21.22
N ALA A 207 -28.75 -5.83 -21.73
CA ALA A 207 -27.82 -6.84 -21.25
C ALA A 207 -27.46 -6.57 -19.79
N THR A 208 -27.41 -7.63 -18.99
CA THR A 208 -26.98 -7.55 -17.58
C THR A 208 -25.89 -8.56 -17.34
N GLY A 209 -25.05 -8.31 -16.33
CA GLY A 209 -24.07 -9.28 -15.92
C GLY A 209 -23.58 -9.07 -14.50
N SER A 210 -22.86 -10.08 -14.02
CA SER A 210 -22.13 -10.05 -12.76
C SER A 210 -20.68 -10.45 -13.00
N LEU A 211 -19.79 -9.86 -12.21
CA LEU A 211 -18.37 -10.17 -12.13
C LEU A 211 -18.02 -10.37 -10.67
N THR A 212 -17.67 -11.59 -10.30
CA THR A 212 -17.17 -11.94 -8.97
C THR A 212 -15.66 -12.12 -9.03
N LEU A 213 -14.94 -11.33 -8.25
CA LEU A 213 -13.51 -11.43 -8.03
C LEU A 213 -13.26 -12.13 -6.69
N THR A 214 -12.56 -13.26 -6.69
CA THR A 214 -12.27 -14.03 -5.48
C THR A 214 -10.77 -14.29 -5.39
N GLY A 215 -10.15 -13.90 -4.29
CA GLY A 215 -8.72 -14.07 -4.08
C GLY A 215 -8.29 -13.66 -2.69
N THR A 216 -6.98 -13.49 -2.53
CA THR A 216 -6.40 -13.00 -1.27
C THR A 216 -5.57 -11.77 -1.57
N LEU A 217 -5.81 -10.68 -0.85
CA LEU A 217 -4.89 -9.55 -0.81
C LEU A 217 -3.80 -9.87 0.20
N VAL A 218 -2.55 -9.91 -0.26
CA VAL A 218 -1.40 -9.94 0.64
C VAL A 218 -0.62 -8.65 0.45
N ALA A 219 -0.49 -7.86 1.52
CA ALA A 219 0.26 -6.62 1.47
C ALA A 219 1.26 -6.51 2.61
N ASP A 220 2.42 -5.96 2.28
CA ASP A 220 3.53 -5.75 3.19
C ASP A 220 3.65 -4.26 3.50
N TYR A 221 3.74 -3.92 4.78
CA TYR A 221 4.09 -2.58 5.19
C TYR A 221 5.54 -2.27 4.83
N GLN A 222 5.74 -1.21 4.06
CA GLN A 222 7.05 -0.70 3.69
C GLN A 222 7.23 0.70 4.27
N PRO A 223 8.03 0.86 5.34
CA PRO A 223 8.24 2.17 5.96
C PRO A 223 8.85 3.20 5.01
N LEU A 224 9.66 2.76 4.04
CA LEU A 224 10.24 3.61 2.99
C LEU A 224 9.66 3.22 1.63
N ASN A 225 9.06 4.20 0.94
CA ASN A 225 8.58 4.05 -0.43
C ASN A 225 8.98 5.27 -1.27
N SER A 226 9.00 5.12 -2.59
CA SER A 226 9.29 6.19 -3.55
C SER A 226 8.36 6.18 -4.76
N ASP A 227 8.29 7.30 -5.48
CA ASP A 227 7.52 7.47 -6.72
C ASP A 227 8.19 6.82 -7.94
N VAL A 228 9.52 6.72 -7.96
CA VAL A 228 10.28 6.11 -9.05
C VAL A 228 11.36 5.16 -8.53
N GLN A 229 11.73 4.17 -9.33
CA GLN A 229 12.88 3.27 -9.08
C GLN A 229 13.97 3.42 -10.13
N THR A 230 13.76 4.25 -11.15
CA THR A 230 14.71 4.49 -12.23
C THR A 230 14.76 5.97 -12.58
N ILE A 231 15.95 6.49 -12.84
CA ILE A 231 16.15 7.84 -13.39
C ILE A 231 17.04 7.74 -14.63
N SER A 232 16.66 8.44 -15.71
CA SER A 232 17.50 8.52 -16.91
C SER A 232 18.73 9.40 -16.65
N VAL A 233 19.91 8.91 -17.02
CA VAL A 233 21.15 9.70 -16.92
C VAL A 233 21.16 10.86 -17.91
N ALA A 234 20.47 10.74 -19.05
CA ALA A 234 20.44 11.81 -20.06
C ALA A 234 19.67 13.04 -19.59
N THR A 235 18.54 12.85 -18.89
CA THR A 235 17.68 13.96 -18.43
C THR A 235 17.87 14.29 -16.96
N GLY A 236 18.41 13.37 -16.16
CA GLY A 236 18.29 13.44 -14.72
C GLY A 236 16.84 13.26 -14.26
N GLY A 237 16.58 13.58 -13.00
CA GLY A 237 15.26 13.49 -12.40
C GLY A 237 15.27 13.75 -10.90
N VAL A 238 14.07 13.78 -10.31
CA VAL A 238 13.89 13.81 -8.86
C VAL A 238 13.19 12.52 -8.46
N GLN A 239 13.73 11.85 -7.44
CA GLN A 239 13.07 10.75 -6.76
C GLN A 239 12.60 11.26 -5.40
N THR A 240 11.31 11.08 -5.13
CA THR A 240 10.66 11.52 -3.89
C THR A 240 10.43 10.32 -2.99
N PHE A 241 10.99 10.37 -1.78
CA PHE A 241 10.80 9.35 -0.77
C PHE A 241 9.71 9.77 0.22
N ARG A 242 8.84 8.82 0.55
CA ARG A 242 7.85 8.93 1.62
C ARG A 242 8.28 8.02 2.75
N LEU A 243 8.56 8.61 3.89
CA LEU A 243 8.86 7.90 5.13
C LEU A 243 7.55 7.82 5.92
N SER A 244 7.19 6.61 6.32
CA SER A 244 6.02 6.33 7.13
C SER A 244 6.42 5.36 8.22
N THR A 245 6.37 5.77 9.47
CA THR A 245 6.61 4.91 10.64
C THR A 245 5.34 4.67 11.45
N GLY A 246 4.35 5.55 11.31
CA GLY A 246 3.13 5.59 12.13
C GLY A 246 3.27 6.48 13.35
N GLY A 247 2.12 6.85 13.94
CA GLY A 247 2.01 7.80 15.04
C GLY A 247 2.87 7.53 16.28
N PRO A 248 3.15 6.27 16.69
CA PRO A 248 4.03 6.00 17.84
C PRO A 248 5.47 6.55 17.72
N PHE A 249 5.93 6.83 16.51
CA PHE A 249 7.25 7.42 16.23
C PHE A 249 7.15 8.91 15.84
N GLY A 250 6.01 9.54 16.08
CA GLY A 250 5.82 10.96 15.80
C GLY A 250 6.82 11.81 16.58
N ASN A 251 7.42 12.80 15.91
CA ASN A 251 8.52 13.63 16.42
C ASN A 251 9.85 12.91 16.65
N ASP A 252 10.02 11.64 16.24
CA ASP A 252 11.34 11.03 16.21
C ASP A 252 12.24 11.73 15.18
N ALA A 253 13.53 11.82 15.47
CA ALA A 253 14.52 12.20 14.47
C ALA A 253 14.68 11.08 13.45
N TYR A 254 14.91 11.39 12.18
CA TYR A 254 15.19 10.39 11.15
C TYR A 254 16.44 10.75 10.33
N ALA A 255 17.07 9.72 9.77
CA ALA A 255 18.14 9.85 8.80
C ALA A 255 17.93 8.86 7.65
N LEU A 256 17.61 9.36 6.46
CA LEU A 256 17.61 8.64 5.19
C LEU A 256 19.03 8.65 4.62
N LEU A 257 19.58 7.46 4.42
CA LEU A 257 20.95 7.23 4.00
C LEU A 257 20.95 6.46 2.68
N VAL A 258 22.06 6.51 1.97
CA VAL A 258 22.22 5.83 0.68
C VAL A 258 23.50 5.00 0.62
N SER A 259 23.45 3.84 -0.02
CA SER A 259 24.60 2.98 -0.32
C SER A 259 24.63 2.70 -1.83
N SER A 260 25.81 2.49 -2.39
CA SER A 260 26.02 2.05 -3.78
C SER A 260 26.58 0.63 -3.89
N SER A 261 26.86 -0.01 -2.75
CA SER A 261 27.49 -1.32 -2.65
C SER A 261 26.53 -2.42 -2.21
N GLY A 262 25.22 -2.17 -2.29
CA GLY A 262 24.16 -3.11 -1.95
C GLY A 262 23.63 -3.00 -0.51
N THR A 263 22.83 -4.00 -0.12
CA THR A 263 22.05 -4.04 1.13
C THR A 263 22.50 -5.13 2.12
N LEU A 264 23.42 -6.02 1.73
CA LEU A 264 23.94 -7.10 2.56
C LEU A 264 25.45 -6.93 2.80
N PRO A 265 25.95 -7.10 4.04
CA PRO A 265 25.25 -7.64 5.22
C PRO A 265 24.38 -6.63 6.01
N GLY A 266 24.43 -5.34 5.67
CA GLY A 266 23.79 -4.28 6.47
C GLY A 266 24.65 -3.80 7.65
N ILE A 267 24.20 -2.75 8.34
CA ILE A 267 24.86 -2.14 9.51
C ILE A 267 24.02 -2.45 10.76
N ASN A 268 24.60 -3.15 11.72
CA ASN A 268 23.97 -3.39 13.02
C ASN A 268 23.97 -2.11 13.86
N LEU A 269 22.78 -1.59 14.19
CA LEU A 269 22.59 -0.38 15.00
C LEU A 269 22.40 -0.69 16.50
N GLY A 270 22.49 -1.96 16.90
CA GLY A 270 22.17 -2.42 18.25
C GLY A 270 20.67 -2.70 18.43
N GLY A 271 20.30 -3.31 19.57
CA GLY A 271 18.89 -3.58 19.91
C GLY A 271 18.15 -4.52 18.95
N GLY A 272 18.87 -5.25 18.10
CA GLY A 272 18.29 -6.10 17.05
C GLY A 272 17.99 -5.36 15.75
N PHE A 273 18.27 -4.07 15.66
CA PHE A 273 18.06 -3.27 14.46
C PHE A 273 19.26 -3.40 13.50
N VAL A 274 18.97 -3.71 12.23
CA VAL A 274 19.97 -3.77 11.15
C VAL A 274 19.52 -2.85 10.03
N LEU A 275 20.28 -1.80 9.78
CA LEU A 275 20.10 -0.90 8.63
C LEU A 275 20.54 -1.63 7.36
N PRO A 276 19.66 -1.87 6.37
CA PRO A 276 19.99 -2.67 5.19
C PRO A 276 20.80 -1.88 4.15
N LEU A 277 21.91 -1.29 4.57
CA LEU A 277 22.88 -0.54 3.76
C LEU A 277 24.29 -0.97 4.12
N ASN A 278 25.21 -0.84 3.16
CA ASN A 278 26.62 -1.12 3.36
C ASN A 278 27.43 0.17 3.58
N PRO A 279 28.44 0.19 4.48
CA PRO A 279 29.35 1.32 4.60
C PRO A 279 30.23 1.46 3.36
N ASP A 280 29.99 2.47 2.55
CA ASP A 280 30.81 2.85 1.40
C ASP A 280 30.99 4.37 1.29
N ALA A 281 31.66 4.82 0.23
CA ALA A 281 31.89 6.25 -0.01
C ALA A 281 30.58 7.03 -0.18
N THR A 282 29.56 6.41 -0.78
CA THR A 282 28.23 7.01 -0.99
C THR A 282 27.47 7.14 0.33
N PHE A 283 27.55 6.12 1.19
CA PHE A 283 27.03 6.15 2.56
C PHE A 283 27.66 7.26 3.38
N LEU A 284 28.99 7.34 3.38
CA LEU A 284 29.70 8.41 4.10
C LEU A 284 29.35 9.79 3.55
N TYR A 285 29.24 9.92 2.22
CA TYR A 285 28.79 11.16 1.58
C TYR A 285 27.40 11.58 2.07
N SER A 286 26.46 10.64 2.18
CA SER A 286 25.08 10.91 2.60
C SER A 286 24.96 11.44 4.03
N ILE A 287 25.85 10.99 4.91
CA ILE A 287 25.94 11.49 6.29
C ILE A 287 26.55 12.89 6.32
N GLN A 288 27.65 13.10 5.61
CA GLN A 288 28.41 14.35 5.63
C GLN A 288 27.71 15.50 4.92
N ASN A 289 26.88 15.20 3.92
CA ASN A 289 26.22 16.16 3.04
C ASN A 289 24.68 16.05 3.14
N ALA A 290 24.16 15.69 4.31
CA ALA A 290 22.73 15.63 4.54
C ALA A 290 22.06 16.98 4.27
N ASN A 291 20.90 16.96 3.62
CA ASN A 291 20.15 18.15 3.20
C ASN A 291 20.91 19.12 2.28
N LEU A 292 22.01 18.68 1.65
CA LEU A 292 22.72 19.41 0.59
C LEU A 292 22.53 18.69 -0.76
N PRO A 293 22.42 19.42 -1.89
CA PRO A 293 22.33 18.80 -3.21
C PRO A 293 23.40 17.72 -3.43
N PRO A 294 23.03 16.52 -3.92
CA PRO A 294 21.73 16.15 -4.48
C PRO A 294 20.66 15.71 -3.46
N LEU A 295 20.96 15.67 -2.16
CA LEU A 295 20.12 15.14 -1.09
C LEU A 295 19.25 16.26 -0.45
N GLY A 296 17.93 16.12 -0.49
CA GLY A 296 17.00 17.08 0.12
C GLY A 296 16.18 16.44 1.23
N ASN A 297 16.14 17.05 2.41
CA ASN A 297 15.38 16.57 3.58
C ASN A 297 15.71 15.12 3.96
N THR A 298 16.98 14.72 3.90
CA THR A 298 17.44 13.38 4.28
C THR A 298 17.68 13.23 5.78
N ILE A 299 17.86 14.32 6.54
CA ILE A 299 17.88 14.29 8.00
C ILE A 299 16.87 15.31 8.52
N GLY A 300 16.03 14.90 9.46
CA GLY A 300 15.02 15.77 10.04
C GLY A 300 14.26 15.12 11.19
N THR A 301 13.04 15.61 11.42
CA THR A 301 12.11 15.09 12.42
C THR A 301 10.83 14.67 11.72
N LEU A 302 10.27 13.53 12.12
CA LEU A 302 8.98 13.07 11.63
C LEU A 302 7.86 13.97 12.17
N ASP A 303 6.79 14.16 11.40
CA ASP A 303 5.61 14.86 11.87
C ASP A 303 4.90 14.11 13.03
N GLY A 304 3.85 14.69 13.60
CA GLY A 304 3.10 14.06 14.70
C GLY A 304 2.42 12.73 14.33
N LEU A 305 2.37 12.37 13.05
CA LEU A 305 1.85 11.10 12.54
C LEU A 305 2.96 10.12 12.16
N GLY A 306 4.22 10.46 12.41
CA GLY A 306 5.38 9.62 12.05
C GLY A 306 5.65 9.62 10.55
N ARG A 307 5.53 10.77 9.88
CA ARG A 307 5.78 10.89 8.44
C ARG A 307 6.83 11.94 8.11
N ALA A 308 7.53 11.74 7.01
CA ALA A 308 8.38 12.74 6.39
C ALA A 308 8.48 12.53 4.87
N VAL A 309 8.93 13.56 4.17
CA VAL A 309 9.26 13.51 2.74
C VAL A 309 10.71 13.90 2.56
N ALA A 310 11.46 13.04 1.87
CA ALA A 310 12.83 13.28 1.45
C ALA A 310 12.93 13.22 -0.07
N THR A 311 14.01 13.75 -0.64
CA THR A 311 14.21 13.78 -2.09
C THR A 311 15.67 13.55 -2.44
N ILE A 312 15.90 12.98 -3.62
CA ILE A 312 17.19 13.03 -4.30
C ILE A 312 17.00 13.63 -5.69
N THR A 313 17.80 14.63 -6.02
CA THR A 313 17.81 15.28 -7.34
C THR A 313 19.06 14.86 -8.09
N ILE A 314 18.89 14.02 -9.10
CA ILE A 314 19.97 13.58 -9.98
C ILE A 314 20.01 14.55 -11.18
N PRO A 315 21.09 15.32 -11.38
CA PRO A 315 21.24 16.12 -12.60
C PRO A 315 21.47 15.19 -13.81
N PRO A 316 21.42 15.70 -15.05
CA PRO A 316 21.98 14.98 -16.19
C PRO A 316 23.42 14.52 -15.90
N LEU A 317 23.71 13.25 -16.17
CA LEU A 317 25.00 12.60 -15.94
C LEU A 317 25.56 12.05 -17.27
N PRO A 318 26.88 11.82 -17.36
CA PRO A 318 27.46 11.11 -18.49
C PRO A 318 26.84 9.71 -18.63
N VAL A 319 26.72 9.21 -19.87
CA VAL A 319 26.18 7.87 -20.17
C VAL A 319 26.90 6.74 -19.43
N ALA A 320 28.17 6.95 -19.05
CA ALA A 320 28.95 6.02 -18.25
C ALA A 320 28.39 5.77 -16.82
N ALA A 321 27.48 6.63 -16.34
CA ALA A 321 26.78 6.43 -15.07
C ALA A 321 25.56 5.48 -15.20
N ALA A 322 25.14 5.13 -16.42
CA ALA A 322 24.06 4.17 -16.61
C ALA A 322 24.46 2.80 -16.05
N GLY A 323 23.53 2.15 -15.34
CA GLY A 323 23.75 0.90 -14.64
C GLY A 323 24.25 1.05 -13.20
N VAL A 324 24.59 2.27 -12.75
CA VAL A 324 24.88 2.50 -11.32
C VAL A 324 23.58 2.39 -10.53
N GLY A 325 23.61 1.55 -9.50
CA GLY A 325 22.52 1.35 -8.55
C GLY A 325 22.81 2.01 -7.21
N PHE A 326 21.77 2.51 -6.57
CA PHE A 326 21.77 3.02 -5.21
C PHE A 326 20.67 2.36 -4.40
N ASP A 327 20.93 2.07 -3.14
CA ASP A 327 19.94 1.60 -2.18
C ASP A 327 19.77 2.65 -1.09
N PHE A 328 18.52 2.96 -0.75
CA PHE A 328 18.16 3.93 0.29
C PHE A 328 17.49 3.23 1.45
N ALA A 329 17.82 3.60 2.67
CA ALA A 329 17.11 3.17 3.87
C ALA A 329 17.21 4.26 4.94
N TYR A 330 16.25 4.30 5.86
CA TYR A 330 16.30 5.21 6.99
C TYR A 330 16.18 4.49 8.32
N ALA A 331 16.68 5.16 9.35
CA ALA A 331 16.44 4.82 10.74
C ALA A 331 15.83 6.02 11.47
N THR A 332 15.05 5.75 12.52
CA THR A 332 14.59 6.77 13.45
C THR A 332 15.27 6.65 14.80
N VAL A 333 15.40 7.78 15.49
CA VAL A 333 15.91 7.87 16.85
C VAL A 333 14.94 8.70 17.67
N ASN A 334 14.51 8.16 18.80
CA ASN A 334 13.73 8.93 19.75
C ASN A 334 14.65 9.95 20.44
N PRO A 335 14.44 11.27 20.27
CA PRO A 335 15.38 12.27 20.79
C PRO A 335 15.38 12.35 22.33
N GLY A 336 14.31 11.92 23.00
CA GLY A 336 14.23 11.92 24.45
C GLY A 336 14.96 10.74 25.10
N LEU A 337 14.98 9.58 24.43
CA LEU A 337 15.56 8.34 24.95
C LEU A 337 16.92 7.98 24.31
N GLY A 338 17.26 8.56 23.16
CA GLY A 338 18.45 8.22 22.39
C GLY A 338 18.43 6.79 21.82
N THR A 339 17.26 6.16 21.75
CA THR A 339 17.08 4.78 21.29
C THR A 339 16.65 4.75 19.83
N ILE A 340 17.11 3.75 19.08
CA ILE A 340 16.59 3.47 17.73
C ILE A 340 15.11 3.09 17.84
N GLY A 341 14.27 3.76 17.07
CA GLY A 341 12.83 3.50 17.02
C GLY A 341 12.49 2.46 15.96
N LEU A 342 12.79 2.79 14.71
CA LEU A 342 12.50 1.95 13.54
C LEU A 342 13.65 1.98 12.54
N VAL A 343 13.78 0.91 11.77
CA VAL A 343 14.61 0.85 10.56
C VAL A 343 13.74 0.42 9.38
N SER A 344 13.86 1.12 8.25
CA SER A 344 13.05 0.84 7.06
C SER A 344 13.58 -0.34 6.25
N ASN A 345 12.77 -0.79 5.28
CA ASN A 345 13.27 -1.55 4.14
C ASN A 345 14.30 -0.72 3.34
N ALA A 346 15.16 -1.40 2.59
CA ALA A 346 15.92 -0.77 1.52
C ALA A 346 15.01 -0.48 0.32
N PHE A 347 15.28 0.61 -0.40
CA PHE A 347 14.57 0.99 -1.61
C PHE A 347 15.58 1.30 -2.74
N PRO A 348 15.51 0.61 -3.89
CA PRO A 348 16.50 0.76 -4.94
C PRO A 348 16.21 1.97 -5.86
N LEU A 349 17.28 2.53 -6.42
CA LEU A 349 17.29 3.45 -7.54
C LEU A 349 18.31 2.96 -8.57
N LEU A 350 17.88 2.72 -9.81
CA LEU A 350 18.76 2.38 -10.92
C LEU A 350 18.87 3.54 -11.91
N LEU A 351 20.11 3.93 -12.23
CA LEU A 351 20.34 4.87 -13.31
C LEU A 351 20.23 4.14 -14.66
N VAL A 352 19.32 4.60 -15.52
CA VAL A 352 19.08 4.03 -16.86
C VAL A 352 19.56 5.00 -17.95
N PRO A 353 19.83 4.54 -19.18
CA PRO A 353 20.27 5.40 -20.28
C PRO A 353 19.40 6.63 -20.54
#